data_AF-A0A959T5S7-F1
#
_entry.id   AF-A0A959T5S7-F1
#
_cell.length_a   1.000
_cell.length_b   1.000
_cell.length_c   1.000
_cell.angle_alpha   90.00
_cell.angle_beta   90.00
_cell.angle_gamma   90.00
#
_symmetry.space_group_name_H-M   'P 1'
#
loop_
_entity.id
_entity.type
_entity.pdbx_description
1 polymer ?
#
loop_
_entity_poly.entity_id
_entity_poly.type
_entity_poly.pdbx_seq_one_letter_code
_entity_poly.pdbx_strand_id
1 'polypeptide(L)'
;ESINTDASYQLTPVGGWMQLYIKEELRDGRFVIAGGTPGGKASWTVHALRNDPYLQQHPEKRAVELPKREGQKGRYVMPELYGAGPERKLVNGTPEAVEQLPLELR
;
A
#
# COMPACT_ATOMS: atom_id res chain seq x y z
N GLU A 1 16.85 -15.45 3.23
CA GLU A 1 15.74 -14.57 3.64
C GLU A 1 15.14 -13.90 2.41
N SER A 2 13.85 -14.09 2.13
CA SER A 2 13.15 -13.44 1.01
C SER A 2 12.67 -12.05 1.40
N ILE A 3 12.62 -11.13 0.43
CA ILE A 3 12.13 -9.75 0.64
C ILE A 3 10.63 -9.68 0.98
N ASN A 4 9.88 -10.74 0.66
CA ASN A 4 8.45 -10.90 0.93
C ASN A 4 8.19 -12.25 1.61
N THR A 5 7.19 -12.31 2.49
CA THR A 5 6.71 -13.53 3.19
C THR A 5 5.18 -13.63 3.13
N ASP A 6 4.62 -14.76 3.55
CA ASP A 6 3.17 -14.98 3.74
C ASP A 6 2.35 -14.62 2.49
N ALA A 7 2.77 -15.17 1.36
CA ALA A 7 2.13 -14.92 0.08
C ALA A 7 0.72 -15.55 0.03
N SER A 8 -0.25 -14.79 -0.46
CA SER A 8 -1.58 -15.26 -0.79
C SER A 8 -1.88 -15.05 -2.27
N TYR A 9 -2.68 -15.94 -2.83
CA TYR A 9 -2.93 -16.03 -4.26
C TYR A 9 -4.43 -16.01 -4.52
N GLN A 10 -4.85 -15.18 -5.46
CA GLN A 10 -6.20 -15.19 -5.99
C GLN A 10 -6.12 -15.53 -7.48
N LEU A 11 -6.80 -16.60 -7.89
CA LEU A 11 -6.83 -17.07 -9.26
C LEU A 11 -8.24 -16.94 -9.82
N THR A 12 -8.35 -16.36 -11.02
CA THR A 12 -9.64 -16.20 -11.71
C THR A 12 -9.52 -16.75 -13.13
N PRO A 13 -10.22 -17.83 -13.48
CA PRO A 13 -10.26 -18.30 -14.86
C PRO A 13 -11.04 -17.32 -15.74
N VAL A 14 -10.61 -17.13 -16.98
CA VAL A 14 -11.18 -16.18 -17.93
C VAL A 14 -11.84 -16.95 -19.08
N GLY A 15 -13.08 -16.57 -19.42
CA GLY A 15 -13.84 -17.17 -20.52
C GLY A 15 -14.61 -18.45 -20.19
N GLY A 16 -14.38 -19.03 -19.01
CA GLY A 16 -15.11 -20.19 -18.53
C GLY A 16 -14.59 -20.68 -17.19
N TRP A 17 -15.36 -21.55 -16.54
CA TRP A 17 -14.92 -22.20 -15.31
C TRP A 17 -13.75 -23.16 -15.59
N MET A 18 -12.74 -23.12 -14.73
CA MET A 18 -11.60 -24.04 -14.75
C MET A 18 -11.10 -24.27 -13.33
N GLN A 19 -10.71 -25.51 -13.01
CA GLN A 19 -10.10 -25.82 -11.72
C GLN A 19 -8.63 -25.40 -11.74
N LEU A 20 -8.30 -24.28 -11.08
CA LEU A 20 -6.95 -23.75 -10.99
C LEU A 20 -6.42 -23.89 -9.56
N TYR A 21 -5.11 -24.11 -9.41
CA TYR A 21 -4.42 -24.13 -8.12
C TYR A 21 -2.96 -23.70 -8.25
N ILE A 22 -2.35 -23.31 -7.13
CA ILE A 22 -0.93 -23.01 -7.05
C ILE A 22 -0.17 -24.33 -6.89
N LYS A 23 0.63 -24.69 -7.88
CA LYS A 23 1.49 -25.89 -7.86
C LYS A 23 2.78 -25.65 -7.09
N GLU A 24 3.37 -24.47 -7.29
CA GLU A 24 4.59 -24.04 -6.60
C GLU A 24 4.38 -22.62 -6.09
N GLU A 25 4.61 -22.43 -4.80
CA GLU A 25 4.50 -21.13 -4.15
C GLU A 25 5.56 -20.14 -4.63
N LEU A 26 5.30 -18.86 -4.38
CA LEU A 26 6.16 -17.74 -4.71
C LEU A 26 7.54 -17.90 -4.09
N ARG A 27 8.53 -18.08 -4.95
CA ARG A 27 9.96 -18.09 -4.60
C ARG A 27 10.74 -17.37 -5.68
N ASP A 28 11.64 -16.48 -5.26
CA ASP A 28 12.50 -15.70 -6.16
C ASP A 28 11.70 -14.96 -7.26
N GLY A 29 10.52 -14.44 -6.88
CA GLY A 29 9.62 -13.70 -7.77
C GLY A 29 8.85 -14.56 -8.77
N ARG A 30 8.88 -15.89 -8.63
CA ARG A 30 8.20 -16.84 -9.53
C ARG A 30 7.30 -17.78 -8.75
N PHE A 31 6.19 -18.16 -9.35
CA PHE A 31 5.25 -19.15 -8.83
C PHE A 31 4.65 -19.90 -10.02
N VAL A 32 4.07 -21.07 -9.76
CA VAL A 32 3.48 -21.91 -10.83
C VAL A 32 2.00 -22.13 -10.55
N ILE A 33 1.16 -21.76 -11.51
CA ILE A 33 -0.25 -22.13 -11.54
C ILE A 33 -0.38 -23.43 -12.34
N ALA A 34 -1.21 -24.36 -11.86
CA ALA A 34 -1.56 -25.57 -12.58
C ALA A 34 -3.09 -25.82 -12.54
N GLY A 35 -3.50 -26.89 -13.24
CA GLY A 35 -4.90 -27.20 -13.51
C GLY A 35 -5.39 -26.56 -14.81
N GLY A 36 -6.70 -26.39 -14.91
CA GLY A 36 -7.38 -25.82 -16.07
C GLY A 36 -7.34 -26.70 -17.33
N THR A 37 -7.68 -26.08 -18.46
CA THR A 37 -7.75 -26.73 -19.77
C THR A 37 -6.71 -26.15 -20.73
N PRO A 38 -6.20 -26.94 -21.70
CA PRO A 38 -5.27 -26.45 -22.71
C PRO A 38 -5.84 -25.23 -23.46
N GLY A 39 -5.02 -24.19 -23.64
CA GLY A 39 -5.43 -22.94 -24.27
C GLY A 39 -6.28 -22.01 -23.40
N GLY A 40 -6.58 -22.39 -22.17
CA GLY A 40 -7.28 -21.55 -21.20
C GLY A 40 -6.47 -20.33 -20.76
N LYS A 41 -7.17 -19.29 -20.30
CA LYS A 41 -6.58 -18.07 -19.75
C LYS A 41 -6.95 -17.91 -18.28
N ALA A 42 -5.98 -17.48 -17.48
CA ALA A 42 -6.20 -17.14 -16.07
C ALA A 42 -5.66 -15.73 -15.78
N SER A 43 -6.38 -14.99 -14.94
CA SER A 43 -5.90 -13.79 -14.26
C SER A 43 -5.50 -14.16 -12.84
N TRP A 44 -4.52 -13.44 -12.30
CA TRP A 44 -4.01 -13.71 -10.97
C TRP A 44 -3.68 -12.41 -10.24
N THR A 45 -3.84 -12.43 -8.92
CA THR A 45 -3.32 -11.42 -8.00
C THR A 45 -2.52 -12.13 -6.92
N VAL A 46 -1.37 -11.57 -6.57
CA VAL A 46 -0.54 -12.05 -5.45
C VAL A 46 -0.36 -10.92 -4.46
N HIS A 47 -0.65 -11.20 -3.19
CA HIS A 47 -0.31 -10.33 -2.07
C HIS A 47 0.75 -11.01 -1.21
N ALA A 48 1.65 -10.25 -0.62
CA ALA A 48 2.64 -10.76 0.32
C ALA A 48 3.00 -9.69 1.34
N LEU A 49 3.47 -10.11 2.51
CA LEU A 49 3.96 -9.23 3.55
C LEU A 49 5.41 -8.83 3.29
N ARG A 50 5.70 -7.53 3.34
CA ARG A 50 7.06 -7.01 3.19
C ARG A 50 7.95 -7.44 4.37
N ASN A 51 9.15 -7.94 4.07
CA ASN A 51 10.09 -8.58 4.99
C ASN A 51 11.54 -8.05 4.89
N ASP A 52 11.72 -6.76 4.59
CA ASP A 52 13.06 -6.14 4.60
C ASP A 52 13.59 -5.91 6.03
N PRO A 53 14.91 -5.67 6.23
CA PRO A 53 15.49 -5.45 7.55
C PRO A 53 14.88 -4.28 8.34
N TYR A 54 14.38 -3.24 7.68
CA TYR A 54 13.73 -2.12 8.36
C TYR A 54 12.39 -2.57 8.93
N LEU A 55 11.56 -3.30 8.18
CA LEU A 55 10.31 -3.84 8.75
C LEU A 55 10.51 -4.96 9.76
N GLN A 56 11.60 -5.73 9.67
CA GLN A 56 11.95 -6.71 10.70
C GLN A 56 12.28 -6.02 12.04
N GLN A 57 12.96 -4.87 12.00
CA GLN A 57 13.31 -4.09 13.19
C GLN A 57 12.18 -3.16 13.67
N HIS A 58 11.23 -2.83 12.79
CA HIS A 58 10.11 -1.91 13.06
C HIS A 58 8.76 -2.52 12.64
N PRO A 59 8.32 -3.64 13.25
CA PRO A 59 7.10 -4.33 12.86
C PRO A 59 5.84 -3.47 13.03
N GLU A 60 5.84 -2.50 13.96
CA GLU A 60 4.74 -1.56 14.19
C GLU A 60 4.47 -0.67 12.97
N LYS A 61 5.45 -0.48 12.08
CA LYS A 61 5.29 0.26 10.82
C LYS A 61 4.41 -0.47 9.81
N ARG A 62 4.01 -1.72 10.08
CA ARG A 62 3.01 -2.46 9.29
C ARG A 62 1.58 -2.04 9.60
N ALA A 63 1.33 -1.28 10.67
CA ALA A 63 -0.01 -0.88 11.05
C ALA A 63 -0.67 -0.03 9.95
N VAL A 64 -1.81 -0.51 9.45
CA VAL A 64 -2.62 0.20 8.43
C VAL A 64 -3.25 1.45 9.05
N GLU A 65 -3.70 1.33 10.29
CA GLU A 65 -4.24 2.43 11.07
C GLU A 65 -3.23 2.86 12.12
N LEU A 66 -2.90 4.14 12.11
CA LEU A 66 -2.04 4.75 13.12
C LEU A 66 -2.86 5.71 13.97
N PRO A 67 -2.65 5.72 15.30
CA PRO A 67 -3.23 6.77 16.11
C PRO A 67 -2.75 8.12 15.61
N LYS A 68 -3.68 9.08 15.49
CA LYS A 68 -3.30 10.48 15.23
C LYS A 68 -2.30 10.92 16.29
N ARG A 69 -1.27 11.67 15.88
CA ARG A 69 -0.32 12.30 16.81
C ARG A 69 -1.11 13.17 17.81
N GLU A 70 -0.63 13.31 19.04
CA GLU A 70 -1.35 14.04 20.10
C GLU A 70 -1.87 15.42 19.65
N GLY A 71 -1.05 16.24 19.00
CA GLY A 71 -1.46 17.57 18.50
C GLY A 71 -2.44 17.57 17.31
N GLN A 72 -2.74 16.40 16.73
CA GLN A 72 -3.61 16.26 15.56
C GLN A 72 -5.01 15.75 15.92
N LYS A 73 -5.20 15.24 17.13
CA LYS A 73 -6.50 14.75 17.61
C LYS A 73 -7.47 15.93 17.73
N GLY A 74 -8.71 15.74 17.25
CA GLY A 74 -9.74 16.80 17.26
C GLY A 74 -9.50 17.97 16.31
N ARG A 75 -8.52 17.87 15.40
CA ARG A 75 -8.20 18.88 14.37
C ARG A 75 -8.63 18.42 12.98
N TYR A 76 -8.85 19.39 12.09
CA TYR A 76 -9.29 19.21 10.70
C TYR A 76 -8.29 19.80 9.72
N VAL A 77 -8.16 19.21 8.53
CA VAL A 77 -7.37 19.82 7.44
C VAL A 77 -8.07 21.09 6.92
N MET A 78 -9.40 21.03 6.77
CA MET A 78 -10.27 22.14 6.37
C MET A 78 -11.46 22.24 7.33
N PRO A 79 -11.32 22.96 8.47
CA PRO A 79 -12.39 23.12 9.46
C PRO A 79 -13.70 23.67 8.88
N GLU A 80 -13.61 24.54 7.87
CA GLU A 80 -14.73 25.29 7.32
C GLU A 80 -15.76 24.37 6.65
N LEU A 81 -15.32 23.26 6.06
CA LEU A 81 -16.20 22.24 5.45
C LEU A 81 -17.07 21.49 6.46
N TYR A 82 -16.75 21.63 7.76
CA TYR A 82 -17.45 20.99 8.87
C TYR A 82 -18.08 22.01 9.84
N GLY A 83 -18.16 23.29 9.45
CA GLY A 83 -18.68 24.36 10.31
C GLY A 83 -17.83 24.64 11.56
N ALA A 84 -16.57 24.21 11.56
CA ALA A 84 -15.62 24.48 12.63
C ALA A 84 -14.78 25.74 12.34
N GLY A 85 -14.34 26.41 13.39
CA GLY A 85 -13.50 27.59 13.28
C GLY A 85 -12.01 27.28 12.98
N PRO A 86 -11.23 28.32 12.58
CA PRO A 86 -9.83 28.17 12.19
C PRO A 86 -8.94 27.65 13.34
N GLU A 87 -9.34 27.80 14.60
CA GLU A 87 -8.64 27.27 15.77
C GLU A 87 -8.54 25.73 15.78
N ARG A 88 -9.41 25.05 15.02
CA ARG A 88 -9.37 23.59 14.86
C ARG A 88 -8.58 23.13 13.64
N LYS A 89 -7.90 24.04 12.94
CA LYS A 89 -7.07 23.69 11.79
C LYS A 89 -5.85 22.88 12.23
N LEU A 90 -5.55 21.83 11.47
CA LEU A 90 -4.46 20.90 11.72
C LEU A 90 -3.10 21.51 11.41
N VAL A 91 -3.03 22.28 10.32
CA VAL A 91 -1.83 22.96 9.86
C VAL A 91 -2.07 24.46 10.01
N ASN A 92 -1.44 25.04 11.03
CA ASN A 92 -1.44 26.48 11.24
C ASN A 92 -0.27 27.07 10.47
N GLY A 93 -0.60 27.89 9.49
CA GLY A 93 0.38 28.55 8.62
C GLY A 93 -0.21 28.71 7.24
N THR A 94 -0.54 29.94 6.87
CA THR A 94 -0.41 30.32 5.47
C THR A 94 1.09 30.20 5.20
N PRO A 95 1.56 29.34 4.26
CA PRO A 95 2.97 29.35 3.92
C PRO A 95 3.34 30.80 3.57
N GLU A 96 4.40 31.31 4.19
CA GLU A 96 4.94 32.59 3.78
C GLU A 96 5.24 32.51 2.28
N ALA A 97 4.91 33.57 1.54
CA ALA A 97 5.23 33.62 0.13
C ALA A 97 6.76 33.63 0.00
N VAL A 98 7.34 32.46 -0.29
CA VAL A 98 8.77 32.34 -0.59
C VAL A 98 8.94 32.68 -2.06
N GLU A 99 9.81 33.65 -2.36
CA GLU A 99 10.21 33.92 -3.75
C GLU A 99 10.86 32.66 -4.32
N GLN A 100 10.31 32.13 -5.42
CA GLN A 100 10.88 30.98 -6.09
C GLN A 100 12.17 31.39 -6.80
N LEU A 101 13.31 31.09 -6.17
CA LEU A 101 14.60 31.29 -6.80
C LEU A 101 14.78 30.28 -7.95
N PRO A 102 15.31 30.69 -9.11
CA PRO A 102 15.65 29.77 -10.18
C PRO A 102 16.65 28.72 -9.67
N LEU A 103 16.43 27.45 -10.04
CA LEU A 103 17.38 26.39 -9.72
C LEU A 103 18.60 26.53 -10.64
N GLU A 104 19.75 26.90 -10.08
CA GLU A 104 21.03 26.93 -10.79
C GLU A 104 21.43 25.49 -11.18
N LEU A 105 21.22 25.13 -12.44
CA LEU A 105 21.71 23.87 -13.01
C LEU A 105 23.20 24.04 -13.36
N ARG A 106 24.07 23.26 -12.70
CA ARG A 106 25.50 23.14 -13.03
C ARG A 106 25.76 22.00 -14.00
#